data_AF-A0A536T9C9-F1
#
_entry.id   AF-A0A536T9C9-F1
#
_cell.length_a   1.000
_cell.length_b   1.000
_cell.length_c   1.000
_cell.angle_alpha   90.00
_cell.angle_beta   90.00
_cell.angle_gamma   90.00
#
_symmetry.space_group_name_H-M   'P 1'
#
loop_
_entity.id
_entity.type
_entity.pdbx_description
1 polymer ?
#
loop_
_entity_poly.entity_id
_entity_poly.type
_entity_poly.pdbx_seq_one_letter_code
_entity_poly.pdbx_strand_id
1 'polypeptide(L)'
;YSFGKAVAAAATKMLTEKRPDIKIVGDELHPLQKVQDFSPYVAKIKASGADTVITGNWSNDMVLLVKAGKDAGLKVGWQTFYGGSPGTVTAIGEAGVDTLKQVTEWHKNAAPQLDATIAAFAKRYPGKENEYT
;
A
#
# COMPACT_ATOMS: atom_id res chain seq x y z
N TYR A 1 -17.62 3.47 -1.18
CA TYR A 1 -16.87 2.33 -1.72
C TYR A 1 -16.80 1.24 -0.65
N SER A 2 -17.12 -0.02 -0.99
CA SER A 2 -17.26 -1.11 -0.01
C SER A 2 -15.92 -1.62 0.51
N PHE A 3 -14.92 -1.78 -0.35
CA PHE A 3 -13.63 -2.35 0.02
C PHE A 3 -12.90 -1.54 1.10
N GLY A 4 -12.76 -0.21 0.93
CA GLY A 4 -12.12 0.64 1.94
C GLY A 4 -12.82 0.58 3.32
N LYS A 5 -14.16 0.54 3.33
CA LYS A 5 -14.94 0.37 4.57
C LYS A 5 -14.71 -1.00 5.21
N ALA A 6 -14.63 -2.05 4.40
CA ALA A 6 -14.36 -3.41 4.87
C ALA A 6 -12.96 -3.53 5.48
N VAL A 7 -11.94 -2.92 4.85
CA VAL A 7 -10.57 -2.86 5.39
C VAL A 7 -10.54 -2.13 6.73
N ALA A 8 -11.13 -0.94 6.84
CA ALA A 8 -11.17 -0.19 8.10
C ALA A 8 -11.86 -0.97 9.23
N ALA A 9 -13.03 -1.56 8.94
CA ALA A 9 -13.76 -2.38 9.91
C ALA A 9 -12.97 -3.62 10.35
N ALA A 10 -12.36 -4.34 9.40
CA ALA A 10 -11.58 -5.53 9.69
C ALA A 10 -10.30 -5.20 10.48
N ALA A 11 -9.57 -4.15 10.09
CA ALA A 11 -8.37 -3.70 10.78
C ALA A 11 -8.67 -3.33 12.24
N THR A 12 -9.71 -2.52 12.47
CA THR A 12 -10.12 -2.12 13.82
C THR A 12 -10.49 -3.32 14.68
N LYS A 13 -11.32 -4.24 14.14
CA LYS A 13 -11.72 -5.46 14.85
C LYS A 13 -10.50 -6.34 15.19
N MET A 14 -9.68 -6.66 14.19
CA MET A 14 -8.57 -7.59 14.34
C MET A 14 -7.45 -7.02 15.22
N LEU A 15 -7.16 -5.72 15.15
CA LEU A 15 -6.19 -5.09 16.04
C LEU A 15 -6.67 -5.16 17.50
N THR A 16 -7.94 -4.83 17.75
CA THR A 16 -8.51 -4.92 19.10
C THR A 16 -8.44 -6.34 19.67
N GLU A 17 -8.75 -7.35 18.84
CA GLU A 17 -8.76 -8.75 19.26
C GLU A 17 -7.36 -9.36 19.41
N LYS A 18 -6.43 -9.07 18.49
CA LYS A 18 -5.14 -9.77 18.38
C LYS A 18 -3.95 -8.98 18.88
N ARG A 19 -4.05 -7.65 18.90
CA ARG A 19 -2.99 -6.72 19.28
C ARG A 19 -3.56 -5.57 20.12
N PRO A 20 -4.14 -5.87 21.29
CA PRO A 20 -4.73 -4.84 22.16
C PRO A 20 -3.69 -3.83 22.67
N ASP A 21 -2.39 -4.11 22.51
CA ASP A 21 -1.28 -3.21 22.76
C ASP A 21 -1.14 -2.08 21.71
N ILE A 22 -1.75 -2.23 20.53
CA ILE A 22 -1.74 -1.21 19.48
C ILE A 22 -2.88 -0.21 19.69
N LYS A 23 -2.56 1.08 19.67
CA LYS A 23 -3.53 2.17 19.71
C LYS A 23 -3.88 2.64 18.30
N ILE A 24 -5.18 2.68 17.98
CA ILE A 24 -5.68 3.34 16.76
C ILE A 24 -5.75 4.84 17.03
N VAL A 25 -4.91 5.62 16.34
CA VAL A 25 -4.81 7.08 16.51
C VAL A 25 -5.49 7.89 15.41
N GLY A 26 -6.10 7.22 14.44
CA GLY A 26 -6.90 7.82 13.38
C GLY A 26 -7.54 6.76 12.48
N ASP A 27 -8.68 7.10 11.89
CA ASP A 27 -9.38 6.32 10.86
C ASP A 27 -10.03 7.32 9.91
N GLU A 28 -9.72 7.23 8.61
CA GLU A 28 -10.18 8.20 7.62
C GLU A 28 -10.56 7.52 6.31
N LEU A 29 -11.75 7.89 5.82
CA LEU A 29 -12.23 7.53 4.50
C LEU A 29 -12.23 8.76 3.60
N HIS A 30 -11.83 8.57 2.34
CA HIS A 30 -11.86 9.62 1.34
C HIS A 30 -12.71 9.22 0.12
N PRO A 31 -13.12 10.18 -0.72
CA PRO A 31 -13.75 9.90 -2.01
C PRO A 31 -12.81 9.05 -2.90
N LEU A 32 -13.29 7.90 -3.36
CA LEU A 32 -12.54 6.97 -4.22
C LEU A 32 -12.18 7.64 -5.56
N GLN A 33 -10.89 7.65 -5.91
CA GLN A 33 -10.33 8.16 -7.17
C GLN A 33 -10.71 9.60 -7.54
N LYS A 34 -11.09 10.39 -6.54
CA LYS A 34 -11.42 11.81 -6.72
C LYS A 34 -10.43 12.74 -6.03
N VAL A 35 -9.61 12.22 -5.13
CA VAL A 35 -8.59 13.00 -4.43
C VAL A 35 -7.38 13.15 -5.35
N GLN A 36 -7.04 14.38 -5.69
CA GLN A 36 -5.86 14.72 -6.51
C GLN A 36 -4.70 15.23 -5.65
N ASP A 37 -4.98 15.68 -4.43
CA ASP A 37 -3.98 16.12 -3.45
C ASP A 37 -4.20 15.39 -2.13
N PHE A 38 -3.22 14.55 -1.77
CA PHE A 38 -3.21 13.80 -0.52
C PHE A 38 -2.48 14.51 0.63
N SER A 39 -1.92 15.70 0.40
CA SER A 39 -1.18 16.46 1.41
C SER A 39 -1.99 16.69 2.70
N PRO A 40 -3.29 17.02 2.67
CA PRO A 40 -4.09 17.17 3.89
C PRO A 40 -4.23 15.87 4.69
N TYR A 41 -4.34 14.72 4.01
CA TYR A 41 -4.43 13.41 4.66
C TYR A 41 -3.08 13.02 5.28
N VAL A 42 -1.98 13.26 4.57
CA VAL A 42 -0.61 13.07 5.09
C VAL A 42 -0.34 13.95 6.31
N ALA A 43 -0.80 15.20 6.30
CA ALA A 43 -0.69 16.09 7.45
C ALA A 43 -1.43 15.54 8.68
N LYS A 44 -2.63 14.97 8.49
CA LYS A 44 -3.38 14.30 9.57
C LYS A 44 -2.65 13.06 10.11
N ILE A 45 -2.10 12.23 9.22
CA ILE A 45 -1.27 11.07 9.63
C ILE A 45 -0.06 11.54 10.44
N LYS A 46 0.62 12.59 10.00
CA LYS A 46 1.77 13.15 10.73
C LYS A 46 1.37 13.69 12.10
N ALA A 47 0.23 14.41 12.17
CA ALA A 47 -0.28 14.99 13.41
C ALA A 47 -0.79 13.95 14.41
N SER A 48 -1.26 12.78 13.94
CA SER A 48 -1.70 11.69 14.82
C SER A 48 -0.53 11.00 15.52
N GLY A 49 0.71 11.17 15.03
CA GLY A 49 1.89 10.50 15.56
C GLY A 49 1.89 8.98 15.30
N ALA A 50 1.16 8.52 14.28
CA ALA A 50 1.10 7.10 13.95
C ALA A 50 2.48 6.56 13.52
N ASP A 51 2.87 5.40 14.07
CA ASP A 51 4.07 4.67 13.60
C ASP A 51 3.81 3.90 12.30
N THR A 52 2.55 3.55 12.03
CA THR A 52 2.15 2.67 10.93
C THR A 52 0.79 3.09 10.37
N VAL A 53 0.64 2.98 9.04
CA VAL A 53 -0.61 3.24 8.32
C VAL A 53 -1.04 1.96 7.60
N ILE A 54 -2.26 1.50 7.89
CA ILE A 54 -2.92 0.45 7.11
C ILE A 54 -3.78 1.15 6.05
N THR A 55 -3.64 0.76 4.78
CA THR A 55 -4.45 1.34 3.71
C THR A 55 -4.85 0.31 2.65
N GLY A 56 -6.13 0.40 2.25
CA GLY A 56 -6.70 -0.31 1.11
C GLY A 56 -6.69 0.51 -0.18
N ASN A 57 -5.95 1.62 -0.25
CA ASN A 57 -5.86 2.42 -1.46
C ASN A 57 -5.23 1.61 -2.60
N TRP A 58 -5.66 1.92 -3.82
CA TRP A 58 -5.19 1.29 -5.05
C TRP A 58 -5.16 2.30 -6.19
N SER A 59 -4.46 1.96 -7.27
CA SER A 59 -4.28 2.86 -8.43
C SER A 59 -3.80 4.25 -7.98
N ASN A 60 -4.32 5.31 -8.60
CA ASN A 60 -3.88 6.69 -8.39
C ASN A 60 -3.98 7.14 -6.92
N ASP A 61 -4.97 6.67 -6.17
CA ASP A 61 -5.10 7.02 -4.74
C ASP A 61 -3.91 6.50 -3.92
N MET A 62 -3.37 5.34 -4.28
CA MET A 62 -2.18 4.78 -3.61
C MET A 62 -0.91 5.52 -4.03
N VAL A 63 -0.76 5.77 -5.34
CA VAL A 63 0.38 6.49 -5.92
C VAL A 63 0.50 7.90 -5.31
N LEU A 64 -0.59 8.66 -5.29
CA LEU A 64 -0.60 10.03 -4.78
C LEU A 64 -0.40 10.08 -3.26
N LEU A 65 -0.96 9.12 -2.51
CA LEU A 65 -0.77 9.05 -1.06
C LEU A 65 0.71 8.85 -0.69
N VAL A 66 1.39 7.85 -1.27
CA VAL A 66 2.80 7.60 -0.93
C VAL A 66 3.72 8.71 -1.44
N LYS A 67 3.39 9.32 -2.59
CA LYS A 67 4.12 10.46 -3.12
C LYS A 67 4.04 11.64 -2.15
N ALA A 68 2.83 12.02 -1.73
CA ALA A 68 2.64 13.09 -0.75
C ALA A 68 3.30 12.76 0.59
N GLY A 69 3.26 11.50 1.03
CA GLY A 69 3.94 11.03 2.24
C GLY A 69 5.46 11.22 2.16
N LYS A 70 6.07 10.76 1.05
CA LYS A 70 7.50 10.96 0.77
C LYS A 70 7.86 12.44 0.74
N ASP A 71 7.12 13.25 -0.02
CA ASP A 71 7.39 14.67 -0.21
C ASP A 71 7.28 15.45 1.12
N ALA A 72 6.42 15.00 2.05
CA ALA A 72 6.28 15.56 3.39
C ALA A 72 7.26 15.01 4.45
N GLY A 73 8.16 14.10 4.04
CA GLY A 73 9.09 13.42 4.94
C GLY A 73 8.40 12.54 6.00
N LEU A 74 7.23 11.98 5.67
CA LEU A 74 6.49 11.09 6.57
C LEU A 74 7.23 9.77 6.75
N LYS A 75 7.51 9.39 8.00
CA LYS A 75 8.24 8.17 8.36
C LYS A 75 7.32 7.20 9.09
N VAL A 76 6.51 6.47 8.31
CA VAL A 76 5.59 5.45 8.83
C VAL A 76 5.85 4.12 8.14
N GLY A 77 5.54 3.02 8.82
CA GLY A 77 5.38 1.73 8.17
C GLY A 77 4.08 1.73 7.35
N TRP A 78 4.15 1.48 6.06
CA TRP A 78 2.96 1.31 5.22
C TRP A 78 2.59 -0.17 5.14
N GLN A 79 1.38 -0.51 5.58
CA GLN A 79 0.79 -1.84 5.47
C GLN A 79 -0.32 -1.79 4.43
N THR A 80 -0.11 -2.44 3.29
CA THR A 80 -0.91 -2.18 2.08
C THR A 80 -1.36 -3.47 1.41
N PHE A 81 -2.37 -3.36 0.55
CA PHE A 81 -2.79 -4.42 -0.36
C PHE A 81 -2.26 -4.20 -1.78
N TYR A 82 -2.01 -2.95 -2.17
CA TYR A 82 -1.66 -2.55 -3.53
C TYR A 82 -0.44 -1.61 -3.62
N GLY A 83 0.42 -1.62 -2.59
CA GLY A 83 1.62 -0.79 -2.54
C GLY A 83 2.71 -1.20 -3.53
N GLY A 84 2.72 -2.45 -3.98
CA GLY A 84 3.70 -3.02 -4.90
C GLY A 84 3.43 -2.73 -6.38
N SER A 85 2.44 -1.88 -6.72
CA SER A 85 2.21 -1.52 -8.12
C SER A 85 3.42 -0.76 -8.70
N PRO A 86 3.74 -0.90 -10.01
CA PRO A 86 4.86 -0.18 -10.62
C PRO A 86 4.82 1.34 -10.38
N GLY A 87 3.62 1.92 -10.46
CA GLY A 87 3.41 3.35 -10.19
C GLY A 87 3.70 3.73 -8.74
N THR A 88 3.25 2.91 -7.78
CA THR A 88 3.46 3.20 -6.35
C THR A 88 4.93 3.05 -5.96
N VAL A 89 5.60 1.98 -6.42
CA VAL A 89 7.02 1.73 -6.16
C VAL A 89 7.87 2.87 -6.74
N THR A 90 7.55 3.31 -7.96
CA THR A 90 8.22 4.46 -8.58
C THR A 90 7.98 5.76 -7.80
N ALA A 91 6.75 5.99 -7.35
CA ALA A 91 6.39 7.21 -6.64
C ALA A 91 7.05 7.34 -5.27
N ILE A 92 7.14 6.25 -4.51
CA ILE A 92 7.74 6.24 -3.17
C ILE A 92 9.27 6.17 -3.22
N GLY A 93 9.86 5.49 -4.20
CA GLY A 93 11.31 5.34 -4.34
C GLY A 93 11.98 4.75 -3.10
N GLU A 94 13.16 5.25 -2.77
CA GLU A 94 13.96 4.79 -1.61
C GLU A 94 13.24 4.92 -0.27
N ALA A 95 12.32 5.88 -0.14
CA ALA A 95 11.54 6.05 1.09
C ALA A 95 10.63 4.84 1.40
N GLY A 96 10.38 3.98 0.40
CA GLY A 96 9.61 2.75 0.55
C GLY A 96 10.43 1.53 0.99
N VAL A 97 11.76 1.61 0.95
CA VAL A 97 12.62 0.49 1.38
C VAL A 97 12.40 0.25 2.87
N ASP A 98 12.15 -1.01 3.24
CA ASP A 98 11.81 -1.49 4.59
C ASP A 98 10.56 -0.91 5.26
N THR A 99 9.95 0.14 4.67
CA THR A 99 8.76 0.81 5.20
C THR A 99 7.49 0.40 4.46
N LEU A 100 7.55 0.14 3.15
CA LEU A 100 6.39 -0.22 2.34
C LEU A 100 6.23 -1.73 2.23
N LYS A 101 5.16 -2.24 2.83
CA LYS A 101 4.82 -3.66 2.83
C LYS A 101 3.50 -3.88 2.12
N GLN A 102 3.44 -4.95 1.34
CA GLN A 102 2.23 -5.43 0.70
C GLN A 102 1.93 -6.85 1.15
N VAL A 103 0.68 -7.10 1.51
CA VAL A 103 0.15 -8.47 1.57
C VAL A 103 -0.40 -8.82 0.19
N THR A 104 0.05 -9.94 -0.35
CA THR A 104 -0.40 -10.47 -1.65
C THR A 104 -0.61 -11.97 -1.54
N GLU A 105 -1.54 -12.49 -2.33
CA GLU A 105 -1.78 -13.94 -2.41
C GLU A 105 -0.66 -14.65 -3.18
N TRP A 106 0.06 -13.92 -4.03
CA TRP A 106 1.14 -14.48 -4.85
C TRP A 106 2.14 -13.42 -5.32
N HIS A 107 3.39 -13.85 -5.57
CA HIS A 107 4.40 -13.11 -6.33
C HIS A 107 5.40 -14.10 -6.97
N LYS A 108 6.10 -13.69 -8.04
CA LYS A 108 7.03 -14.55 -8.78
C LYS A 108 8.17 -15.19 -7.95
N ASN A 109 8.49 -14.57 -6.81
CA ASN A 109 9.52 -15.05 -5.89
C ASN A 109 8.93 -15.83 -4.68
N ALA A 110 7.67 -16.26 -4.75
CA ALA A 110 7.01 -16.95 -3.64
C ALA A 110 7.54 -18.37 -3.40
N ALA A 111 8.16 -18.98 -4.42
CA ALA A 111 8.83 -20.27 -4.33
C ALA A 111 10.36 -20.11 -4.51
N PRO A 112 11.19 -21.05 -3.99
CA PRO A 112 12.64 -20.98 -4.13
C PRO A 112 13.12 -21.02 -5.59
N GLN A 113 12.36 -21.68 -6.47
CA GLN A 113 12.61 -21.72 -7.90
C GLN A 113 11.52 -20.96 -8.66
N LEU A 114 11.91 -20.25 -9.72
CA LEU A 114 10.96 -19.60 -10.60
C LEU A 114 10.08 -20.65 -11.30
N ASP A 115 8.77 -20.47 -11.22
CA ASP A 115 7.80 -21.31 -11.91
C ASP A 115 8.02 -21.24 -13.43
N ALA A 116 8.11 -22.41 -14.08
CA ALA A 116 8.38 -22.51 -15.52
C ALA A 116 7.31 -21.81 -16.37
N THR A 117 6.07 -21.75 -15.90
CA THR A 117 4.96 -21.04 -16.53
C THR A 117 5.17 -19.54 -16.50
N ILE A 118 5.72 -19.00 -15.40
CA ILE A 118 6.05 -17.58 -15.28
C ILE A 118 7.21 -17.22 -16.20
N ALA A 119 8.25 -18.06 -16.26
CA ALA A 119 9.36 -17.87 -17.20
C ALA A 119 8.87 -17.91 -18.66
N ALA A 120 7.99 -18.85 -19.00
CA ALA A 120 7.39 -18.94 -20.33
C ALA A 120 6.49 -17.74 -20.65
N PHE A 121 5.73 -17.25 -19.67
CA PHE A 121 4.89 -16.05 -19.81
C PHE A 121 5.75 -14.82 -20.12
N ALA A 122 6.80 -14.56 -19.33
CA ALA A 122 7.70 -13.44 -19.55
C ALA A 122 8.40 -13.50 -20.93
N LYS A 123 8.77 -14.71 -21.40
CA LYS A 123 9.34 -14.89 -22.75
C LYS A 123 8.33 -14.57 -23.86
N ARG A 124 7.06 -14.90 -23.66
CA ARG A 124 5.99 -14.62 -24.63
C ARG A 124 5.59 -13.14 -24.64
N TYR A 125 5.74 -12.47 -23.51
CA TYR A 125 5.26 -11.10 -23.26
C TYR A 125 6.38 -10.23 -22.66
N PRO A 126 7.36 -9.80 -23.49
CA PRO A 126 8.57 -9.14 -23.00
C PRO A 126 8.38 -7.65 -22.69
N GLY A 127 7.24 -7.05 -23.04
CA GLY A 127 6.97 -5.63 -22.86
C GLY A 127 6.22 -5.28 -21.57
N LYS A 128 5.55 -4.13 -21.59
CA LYS A 128 4.79 -3.59 -20.45
C LYS A 128 3.58 -4.44 -20.07
N GLU A 129 3.10 -5.28 -20.97
CA GLU A 129 2.03 -6.24 -20.73
C GLU A 129 2.32 -7.21 -19.57
N ASN A 130 3.58 -7.35 -19.15
CA ASN A 130 4.05 -8.19 -18.07
C ASN A 130 4.55 -7.40 -16.83
N GLU A 131 4.22 -6.11 -16.71
CA GLU A 131 4.80 -5.26 -15.65
C GLU A 131 4.32 -5.57 -14.22
N TYR A 132 3.24 -6.34 -14.08
CA TYR A 132 2.72 -6.88 -12.80
C TYR A 132 3.16 -8.34 -12.54
N THR A 133 4.00 -8.86 -13.45
CA THR A 133 4.76 -10.11 -13.49
C THR A 133 5.68 -10.40 -12.30
#